data_AF-A0A1F6AG36-F1
#
_entry.id   AF-A0A1F6AG36-F1
#
_cell.length_a   1.000
_cell.length_b   1.000
_cell.length_c   1.000
_cell.angle_alpha   90.00
_cell.angle_beta   90.00
_cell.angle_gamma   90.00
#
_symmetry.space_group_name_H-M   'P 1'
#
loop_
_entity.id
_entity.type
_entity.pdbx_description
1 polymer ?
#
loop_
_entity_poly.entity_id
_entity_poly.type
_entity_poly.pdbx_seq_one_letter_code
_entity_poly.pdbx_strand_id
1 'polypeptide(L)'
;MKQRFVRGFTLLEVLVVVAIIGILISIGTAAFTSAQKKSRDGRRQGDLRAIQNGLEQYYADNRAYPTSASCTVGTTYLPAGIPKDPKTSVAYTITCDATGATYCSCALLEGTTTLGNASDASCTFGSGAYFCVKNLQ
;
A
#
# COMPACT_ATOMS: atom_id res chain seq x y z
N MET A 1 -5.83 62.52 22.46
CA MET A 1 -5.36 61.15 22.17
C MET A 1 -6.54 60.19 22.25
N LYS A 2 -6.92 59.56 21.13
CA LYS A 2 -8.06 58.63 21.06
C LYS A 2 -7.59 57.25 21.58
N GLN A 3 -7.97 56.90 22.80
CA GLN A 3 -7.69 55.60 23.43
C GLN A 3 -8.38 54.49 22.62
N ARG A 4 -7.60 53.64 21.94
CA ARG A 4 -8.11 52.45 21.26
C ARG A 4 -8.30 51.36 22.31
N PHE A 5 -9.56 51.01 22.62
CA PHE A 5 -9.86 49.81 23.39
C PHE A 5 -9.47 48.58 22.56
N VAL A 6 -8.41 47.90 22.99
CA VAL A 6 -8.07 46.56 22.49
C VAL A 6 -9.05 45.59 23.14
N ARG A 7 -9.97 45.02 22.35
CA ARG A 7 -10.88 43.97 22.80
C ARG A 7 -10.09 42.69 22.98
N GLY A 8 -9.94 42.21 24.22
CA GLY A 8 -9.38 40.90 24.55
C GLY A 8 -10.41 39.79 24.38
N PHE A 9 -9.96 38.58 24.05
CA PHE A 9 -10.78 37.37 24.04
C PHE A 9 -11.28 37.03 25.45
N THR A 10 -12.54 36.60 25.57
CA THR A 10 -13.06 36.10 26.85
C THR A 10 -12.58 34.67 27.10
N LEU A 11 -12.36 34.30 28.36
CA LEU A 11 -12.03 32.91 28.75
C LEU A 11 -13.12 31.93 28.30
N LEU A 12 -14.38 32.38 28.31
CA LEU A 12 -15.52 31.58 27.89
C LEU A 12 -15.52 31.32 26.38
N GLU A 13 -15.15 32.30 25.56
CA GLU A 13 -14.99 32.10 24.11
C GLU A 13 -13.93 31.04 23.81
N VAL A 14 -12.78 31.10 24.50
CA VAL A 14 -11.72 30.11 24.28
C VAL A 14 -12.16 28.72 24.76
N LEU A 15 -12.90 28.63 25.87
CA LEU A 15 -13.40 27.36 26.41
C LEU A 15 -14.36 26.64 25.44
N VAL A 16 -15.30 27.38 24.85
CA VAL A 16 -16.25 26.78 23.88
C VAL A 16 -15.52 26.35 22.61
N VAL A 17 -14.52 27.10 22.15
CA VAL A 17 -13.74 26.77 20.95
C VAL A 17 -12.96 25.48 21.14
N VAL A 18 -12.24 25.31 22.26
CA VAL A 18 -11.47 24.06 22.50
C VAL A 18 -12.39 22.85 22.70
N ALA A 19 -13.58 23.05 23.27
CA ALA A 19 -14.58 21.99 23.38
C ALA A 19 -15.07 21.51 22.00
N ILE A 20 -15.38 22.44 21.08
CA ILE A 20 -15.79 22.10 19.72
C ILE A 20 -14.64 21.43 18.95
N ILE A 21 -13.41 21.95 19.06
CA ILE A 21 -12.23 21.35 18.42
C ILE A 21 -12.01 19.91 18.91
N GLY A 22 -12.16 19.65 20.21
CA GLY A 22 -12.05 18.30 20.78
C GLY A 22 -13.04 17.31 20.18
N ILE A 23 -14.29 17.72 19.99
CA ILE A 23 -15.33 16.89 19.36
C ILE A 23 -14.95 16.58 17.90
N LEU A 24 -14.54 17.59 17.13
CA LEU A 24 -14.18 17.43 15.72
C LEU A 24 -12.96 16.51 15.52
N ILE A 25 -11.94 16.64 16.37
CA ILE A 25 -10.76 15.77 16.32
C ILE A 25 -11.15 14.31 16.57
N SER A 26 -12.02 14.05 17.55
CA SER A 26 -12.42 12.69 17.90
C SER A 26 -13.04 11.94 16.70
N ILE A 27 -13.93 12.59 15.96
CA ILE A 27 -14.59 12.02 14.77
C ILE A 27 -13.61 11.95 13.58
N GLY A 28 -12.77 12.98 13.41
CA GLY A 28 -11.83 13.07 12.29
C GLY A 28 -10.76 11.96 12.29
N THR A 29 -10.27 11.55 13.46
CA THR A 29 -9.17 10.57 13.56
C THR A 29 -9.53 9.18 13.02
N ALA A 30 -10.74 8.69 13.27
CA ALA A 30 -11.18 7.38 12.79
C ALA A 30 -11.32 7.36 11.26
N ALA A 31 -11.92 8.40 10.68
CA ALA A 31 -12.07 8.55 9.24
C ALA A 31 -10.71 8.65 8.53
N PHE A 32 -9.78 9.44 9.11
CA PHE A 32 -8.43 9.62 8.58
C PHE A 32 -7.63 8.30 8.56
N THR A 33 -7.72 7.51 9.63
CA THR A 33 -7.02 6.22 9.71
C THR A 33 -7.51 5.24 8.64
N SER A 34 -8.82 5.19 8.39
CA SER A 34 -9.40 4.35 7.32
C SER A 34 -8.94 4.82 5.93
N ALA A 35 -8.94 6.13 5.67
CA ALA A 35 -8.46 6.69 4.41
C ALA A 35 -6.98 6.37 4.16
N GLN A 36 -6.14 6.45 5.20
CA GLN A 36 -4.73 6.07 5.08
C GLN A 36 -4.55 4.58 4.74
N LYS A 37 -5.31 3.69 5.37
CA LYS A 37 -5.26 2.25 5.05
C LYS A 37 -5.59 2.00 3.58
N LYS A 38 -6.67 2.62 3.07
CA LYS A 38 -7.08 2.52 1.66
C LYS A 38 -6.01 3.08 0.71
N SER A 39 -5.36 4.18 1.08
CA SER A 39 -4.26 4.75 0.29
C SER A 39 -3.05 3.80 0.23
N ARG A 40 -2.66 3.20 1.36
CA ARG A 40 -1.59 2.20 1.42
C ARG A 40 -1.93 0.94 0.64
N ASP A 41 -3.17 0.46 0.71
CA ASP A 41 -3.64 -0.68 -0.07
C ASP A 41 -3.62 -0.40 -1.58
N GLY A 42 -4.04 0.79 -2.01
CA GLY A 42 -3.91 1.21 -3.40
C GLY A 42 -2.44 1.26 -3.85
N ARG A 43 -1.54 1.69 -2.96
CA ARG A 43 -0.10 1.67 -3.23
C ARG A 43 0.44 0.24 -3.37
N ARG A 44 0.08 -0.68 -2.46
CA ARG A 44 0.45 -2.12 -2.53
C ARG A 44 0.04 -2.74 -3.86
N GLN A 45 -1.21 -2.48 -4.29
CA GLN A 45 -1.72 -3.00 -5.55
C GLN A 45 -0.94 -2.43 -6.75
N GLY A 46 -0.63 -1.13 -6.74
CA GLY A 46 0.19 -0.51 -7.79
C GLY A 46 1.62 -1.04 -7.84
N ASP A 47 2.24 -1.22 -6.68
CA ASP A 47 3.60 -1.75 -6.56
C ASP A 47 3.69 -3.21 -7.06
N LEU A 48 2.72 -4.06 -6.69
CA LEU A 48 2.64 -5.44 -7.19
C LEU A 48 2.38 -5.50 -8.70
N ARG A 49 1.55 -4.59 -9.25
CA ARG A 49 1.37 -4.49 -10.71
C ARG A 49 2.64 -4.01 -11.42
N ALA A 50 3.43 -3.13 -10.80
CA ALA A 50 4.72 -2.73 -11.35
C ALA A 50 5.71 -3.92 -11.38
N ILE A 51 5.73 -4.74 -10.31
CA ILE A 51 6.51 -5.99 -10.28
C ILE A 51 6.05 -6.94 -11.40
N GLN A 52 4.74 -7.15 -11.55
CA GLN A 52 4.17 -7.96 -12.62
C GLN A 52 4.66 -7.46 -13.98
N ASN A 53 4.49 -6.18 -14.30
CA ASN A 53 4.94 -5.62 -15.58
C ASN A 53 6.44 -5.84 -15.84
N GLY A 54 7.29 -5.65 -14.83
CA GLY A 54 8.73 -5.90 -14.97
C GLY A 54 9.06 -7.37 -15.23
N LEU A 55 8.37 -8.29 -14.56
CA LEU A 55 8.55 -9.73 -14.77
C LEU A 55 8.03 -10.19 -16.13
N GLU A 56 6.91 -9.65 -16.60
CA GLU A 56 6.40 -9.92 -17.95
C GLU A 56 7.36 -9.40 -19.03
N GLN A 57 7.98 -8.23 -18.82
CA GLN A 57 9.00 -7.70 -19.72
C GLN A 57 10.26 -8.58 -19.72
N TYR A 58 10.69 -9.07 -18.55
CA TYR A 58 11.78 -10.04 -18.45
C TYR A 58 11.46 -11.32 -19.22
N TYR A 59 10.24 -11.83 -19.10
CA TYR A 59 9.79 -13.02 -19.83
C TYR A 59 9.74 -12.79 -21.34
N ALA A 60 9.35 -11.60 -21.80
CA ALA A 60 9.34 -11.25 -23.22
C ALA A 60 10.75 -11.37 -23.84
N ASP A 61 11.78 -10.94 -23.12
CA ASP A 61 13.16 -10.92 -23.58
C ASP A 61 13.86 -12.29 -23.40
N ASN A 62 13.59 -13.00 -22.30
CA ASN A 62 14.31 -14.22 -21.91
C ASN A 62 13.54 -15.52 -22.14
N ARG A 63 12.24 -15.43 -22.48
CA ARG A 63 11.30 -16.57 -22.64
C ARG A 63 11.12 -17.45 -21.40
N ALA A 64 11.57 -16.97 -20.24
CA ALA A 64 11.44 -17.62 -18.95
C ALA A 64 11.45 -16.56 -17.85
N TYR A 65 10.83 -16.87 -16.70
CA TYR A 65 11.01 -16.08 -15.48
C TYR A 65 12.33 -16.44 -14.79
N PRO A 66 12.87 -15.58 -13.91
CA PRO A 66 14.09 -15.91 -13.18
C PRO A 66 13.88 -17.15 -12.32
N THR A 67 14.85 -18.08 -12.33
CA THR A 67 14.79 -19.31 -11.52
C THR A 67 15.33 -19.12 -10.10
N SER A 68 15.88 -17.93 -9.80
CA SER A 68 16.31 -17.56 -8.45
C SER A 68 15.11 -17.51 -7.50
N ALA A 69 15.27 -17.99 -6.26
CA ALA A 69 14.20 -18.00 -5.26
C ALA A 69 13.57 -16.61 -4.99
N SER A 70 14.31 -15.52 -5.23
CA SER A 70 13.86 -14.13 -5.05
C SER A 70 13.49 -13.39 -6.34
N CYS A 71 13.35 -14.10 -7.47
CA CYS A 71 12.99 -13.53 -8.77
C CYS A 71 13.77 -12.26 -9.15
N THR A 72 15.09 -12.27 -9.02
CA THR A 72 15.88 -11.05 -9.23
C THR A 72 15.94 -10.72 -10.72
N VAL A 73 15.25 -9.64 -11.13
CA VAL A 73 15.27 -9.17 -12.52
C VAL A 73 16.22 -7.99 -12.77
N GLY A 74 16.96 -7.50 -11.79
CA GLY A 74 17.88 -6.36 -12.00
C GLY A 74 17.16 -5.05 -12.34
N THR A 75 17.93 -3.97 -12.51
CA THR A 75 17.38 -2.61 -12.65
C THR A 75 16.84 -2.31 -14.05
N THR A 76 17.13 -3.15 -15.04
CA THR A 76 16.60 -2.98 -16.40
C THR A 76 15.08 -3.11 -16.44
N TYR A 77 14.52 -4.06 -15.68
CA TYR A 77 13.09 -4.34 -15.68
C TYR A 77 12.38 -3.74 -14.45
N LEU A 78 13.12 -3.50 -13.37
CA LEU A 78 12.66 -2.73 -12.20
C LEU A 78 13.65 -1.60 -11.90
N PRO A 79 13.50 -0.41 -12.50
CA PRO A 79 14.48 0.67 -12.38
C PRO A 79 14.62 1.22 -10.96
N ALA A 80 13.55 1.19 -10.17
CA ALA A 80 13.56 1.57 -8.76
C ALA A 80 13.92 0.41 -7.80
N GLY A 81 14.23 -0.78 -8.35
CA GLY A 81 14.31 -2.03 -7.60
C GLY A 81 12.93 -2.52 -7.14
N ILE A 82 12.92 -3.57 -6.31
CA ILE A 82 11.68 -4.13 -5.74
C ILE A 82 11.05 -3.07 -4.81
N PRO A 83 9.80 -2.65 -5.05
CA PRO A 83 9.11 -1.71 -4.18
C PRO A 83 9.01 -2.21 -2.73
N LYS A 84 8.85 -1.26 -1.81
CA LYS A 84 8.74 -1.53 -0.37
C LYS A 84 7.34 -1.24 0.12
N ASP A 85 6.85 -2.07 1.04
CA ASP A 85 5.55 -1.88 1.65
C ASP A 85 5.46 -0.52 2.37
N PRO A 86 4.41 0.28 2.12
CA PRO A 86 4.31 1.64 2.64
C PRO A 86 4.14 1.72 4.16
N LYS A 87 3.91 0.60 4.85
CA LYS A 87 3.77 0.53 6.31
C LYS A 87 5.03 -0.02 6.97
N THR A 88 5.56 -1.13 6.47
CA THR A 88 6.71 -1.81 7.11
C THR A 88 8.05 -1.38 6.53
N SER A 89 8.06 -0.71 5.37
CA SER A 89 9.27 -0.39 4.59
C SER A 89 10.11 -1.62 4.19
N VAL A 90 9.51 -2.81 4.21
CA VAL A 90 10.11 -4.07 3.77
C VAL A 90 9.81 -4.29 2.29
N ALA A 91 10.78 -4.75 1.52
CA ALA A 91 10.58 -5.08 0.10
C ALA A 91 9.58 -6.21 -0.08
N TYR A 92 8.78 -6.18 -1.16
CA TYR A 92 7.87 -7.28 -1.46
C TYR A 92 8.63 -8.58 -1.75
N THR A 93 8.10 -9.69 -1.23
CA THR A 93 8.61 -11.01 -1.56
C THR A 93 8.04 -11.44 -2.91
N ILE A 94 8.92 -11.95 -3.77
CA ILE A 94 8.56 -12.54 -5.05
C ILE A 94 9.14 -13.95 -5.02
N THR A 95 8.28 -14.96 -5.18
CA THR A 95 8.68 -16.36 -5.26
C THR A 95 8.59 -16.82 -6.71
N CYS A 96 9.67 -17.40 -7.22
CA CYS A 96 9.71 -17.96 -8.57
C CYS A 96 9.84 -19.46 -8.47
N ASP A 97 9.23 -20.14 -9.44
CA ASP A 97 9.46 -21.56 -9.62
C ASP A 97 10.88 -21.81 -10.15
N ALA A 98 11.48 -22.91 -9.72
CA ALA A 98 12.82 -23.31 -10.12
C ALA A 98 12.92 -23.60 -11.63
N THR A 99 11.79 -23.85 -12.29
CA THR A 99 11.71 -24.08 -13.74
C THR A 99 11.62 -22.78 -14.56
N GLY A 100 11.38 -21.64 -13.91
CA GLY A 100 11.15 -20.36 -14.60
C GLY A 100 9.80 -20.27 -15.31
N ALA A 101 8.85 -21.17 -15.01
CA ALA A 101 7.52 -21.18 -15.61
C ALA A 101 6.54 -20.21 -14.94
N THR A 102 6.64 -20.02 -13.63
CA THR A 102 5.68 -19.21 -12.85
C THR A 102 6.37 -18.38 -11.79
N TYR A 103 5.69 -17.32 -11.35
CA TYR A 103 6.06 -16.53 -10.19
C TYR A 103 4.80 -16.15 -9.41
N CYS A 104 4.99 -15.80 -8.15
CA CYS A 104 3.95 -15.30 -7.28
C CYS A 104 4.50 -14.14 -6.43
N SER A 105 3.72 -13.07 -6.31
CA SER A 105 3.98 -12.02 -5.32
C SER A 105 2.67 -11.55 -4.71
N CYS A 106 2.65 -11.42 -3.39
CA CYS A 106 1.46 -11.11 -2.62
C CYS A 106 1.73 -10.05 -1.55
N ALA A 107 0.70 -9.26 -1.25
CA ALA A 107 0.69 -8.33 -0.14
C ALA A 107 -0.62 -8.47 0.64
N LEU A 108 -0.52 -8.42 1.97
CA LEU A 108 -1.69 -8.38 2.85
C LEU A 108 -2.29 -6.97 2.83
N LEU A 109 -3.57 -6.86 2.51
CA LEU A 109 -4.31 -5.60 2.57
C LEU A 109 -4.71 -5.28 4.01
N GLU A 110 -4.73 -4.00 4.37
CA GLU A 110 -5.08 -3.53 5.71
C GLU A 110 -6.59 -3.36 5.93
N GLY A 111 -7.39 -3.46 4.87
CA GLY A 111 -8.84 -3.43 4.89
C GLY A 111 -9.51 -4.73 5.36
N THR A 112 -10.83 -4.83 5.17
CA THR A 112 -11.60 -6.05 5.43
C THR A 112 -11.10 -7.21 4.58
N THR A 113 -11.19 -8.44 5.11
CA THR A 113 -10.66 -9.70 4.54
C THR A 113 -11.29 -10.13 3.20
N THR A 114 -11.99 -9.23 2.52
CA THR A 114 -12.76 -9.47 1.28
C THR A 114 -12.33 -8.58 0.12
N LEU A 115 -11.38 -7.67 0.33
CA LEU A 115 -10.91 -6.73 -0.71
C LEU A 115 -9.75 -7.26 -1.54
N GLY A 116 -9.14 -8.37 -1.12
CA GLY A 116 -8.08 -9.06 -1.83
C GLY A 116 -8.61 -10.05 -2.84
N ASN A 117 -7.73 -10.47 -3.76
CA ASN A 117 -8.01 -11.47 -4.79
C ASN A 117 -7.42 -12.85 -4.45
N ALA A 118 -6.87 -13.06 -3.24
CA ALA A 118 -6.32 -14.33 -2.81
C ALA A 118 -6.59 -14.63 -1.32
N SER A 119 -6.73 -15.92 -1.01
CA SER A 119 -6.97 -16.45 0.33
C SER A 119 -5.74 -16.37 1.25
N ASP A 120 -4.56 -16.39 0.65
CA ASP A 120 -3.26 -16.51 1.32
C ASP A 120 -2.14 -15.89 0.46
N ALA A 121 -0.90 -15.95 0.96
CA ALA A 121 0.29 -15.43 0.30
C ALA A 121 0.89 -16.36 -0.78
N SER A 122 0.12 -17.35 -1.28
CA SER A 122 0.60 -18.34 -2.26
C SER A 122 -0.03 -18.18 -3.65
N CYS A 123 -0.63 -17.03 -3.95
CA CYS A 123 -1.37 -16.79 -5.19
C CYS A 123 -2.51 -17.78 -5.44
N THR A 124 -3.09 -18.32 -4.37
CA THR A 124 -4.33 -19.08 -4.43
C THR A 124 -5.49 -18.09 -4.56
N PHE A 125 -5.96 -17.87 -5.79
CA PHE A 125 -6.95 -16.86 -6.10
C PHE A 125 -8.33 -17.20 -5.54
N GLY A 126 -8.98 -16.21 -4.93
CA GLY A 126 -10.26 -16.35 -4.24
C GLY A 126 -10.59 -15.09 -3.46
N SER A 127 -11.69 -15.10 -2.72
CA SER A 127 -11.97 -14.01 -1.79
C SER A 127 -11.04 -14.11 -0.58
N GLY A 128 -10.25 -13.07 -0.31
CA GLY A 128 -9.42 -13.05 0.88
C GLY A 128 -8.79 -11.69 1.14
N ALA A 129 -7.86 -11.66 2.10
CA ALA A 129 -7.20 -10.43 2.53
C ALA A 129 -5.95 -10.10 1.69
N TYR A 130 -5.50 -11.02 0.84
CA TYR A 130 -4.27 -10.84 0.06
C TYR A 130 -4.58 -10.31 -1.32
N PHE A 131 -3.76 -9.36 -1.77
CA PHE A 131 -3.67 -9.03 -3.19
C PHE A 131 -2.42 -9.69 -3.75
N CYS A 132 -2.61 -10.57 -4.71
CA CYS A 132 -1.57 -11.35 -5.35
C CYS A 132 -1.53 -11.11 -6.86
N VAL A 133 -0.32 -11.19 -7.42
CA VAL A 133 -0.05 -11.17 -8.85
C VAL A 133 0.76 -12.41 -9.21
N LYS A 134 0.47 -12.97 -10.39
CA LYS A 134 1.21 -14.08 -11.01
C LYS A 134 1.40 -13.79 -12.51
N ASN A 135 2.09 -14.70 -13.19
CA ASN A 135 2.24 -14.67 -14.64
C ASN A 135 0.89 -14.56 -15.37
N LEU A 136 0.85 -13.76 -16.43
CA LEU A 136 -0.37 -13.45 -17.21
C LEU A 136 -0.88 -14.59 -18.12
N GLN A 137 -0.34 -15.81 -17.99
CA GLN A 137 -0.75 -16.97 -18.78
C GLN A 137 -1.98 -17.68 -18.21
#